data_AF-A0A2N2G3G2-F1
#
_entry.id   AF-A0A2N2G3G2-F1
#
_cell.length_a   1.000
_cell.length_b   1.000
_cell.length_c   1.000
_cell.angle_alpha   90.00
_cell.angle_beta   90.00
_cell.angle_gamma   90.00
#
_symmetry.space_group_name_H-M   'P 1'
#
loop_
_entity.id
_entity.type
_entity.pdbx_description
1 polymer ?
#
loop_
_entity_poly.entity_id
_entity_poly.type
_entity_poly.pdbx_seq_one_letter_code
_entity_poly.pdbx_strand_id
1 'polypeptide(L)'
;MLAEINTFLNDLIWGSILIYLLPLLGIFFTVSSRFVQFRYFFKMFHILKETAHDKEGHISSFQALMLSIAGRVGGGNIAGVAVAITLGGAGAVFWMWLIALVGMATSFFECSLAQLYKEKDGLDSCVYRGGPAYYATKALKQKWLGVIISILLMITFGFAFNATQSFIISTSFEASFNLPTWVSGLILTLIFGITIFGGIKRIARMSEVIVPIMALGYLLIALVVILLNIQEIPSIIYMIISEAFNPSSAIGGGIGAV
;
A
#
# COMPACT_ATOMS: atom_id res chain seq x y z
N MET A 1 -14.43 28.91 3.08
CA MET A 1 -12.97 29.18 3.05
C MET A 1 -12.10 27.94 3.29
N LEU A 2 -11.94 27.38 4.51
CA LEU A 2 -11.06 26.20 4.71
C LEU A 2 -11.55 24.94 3.96
N ALA A 3 -12.87 24.69 3.95
CA ALA A 3 -13.45 23.59 3.20
C ALA A 3 -13.24 23.75 1.68
N GLU A 4 -13.40 24.95 1.14
CA GLU A 4 -13.19 25.24 -0.29
C GLU A 4 -11.72 25.12 -0.68
N ILE A 5 -10.79 25.58 0.17
CA ILE A 5 -9.34 25.39 -0.03
C ILE A 5 -9.02 23.90 -0.02
N ASN A 6 -9.59 23.13 0.91
CA ASN A 6 -9.39 21.70 0.98
C ASN A 6 -9.90 21.00 -0.28
N THR A 7 -11.11 21.33 -0.74
CA THR A 7 -11.67 20.75 -1.98
C THR A 7 -10.82 21.12 -3.19
N PHE A 8 -10.42 22.39 -3.33
CA PHE A 8 -9.55 22.82 -4.43
C PHE A 8 -8.20 22.10 -4.43
N LEU A 9 -7.54 21.99 -3.26
CA LEU A 9 -6.27 21.27 -3.13
C LEU A 9 -6.44 19.77 -3.41
N ASN A 10 -7.56 19.19 -2.96
CA ASN A 10 -7.87 17.79 -3.21
C ASN A 10 -8.03 17.53 -4.70
N ASP A 11 -8.86 18.32 -5.39
CA ASP A 11 -9.10 18.18 -6.83
C ASP A 11 -7.83 18.43 -7.66
N LEU A 12 -6.99 19.38 -7.24
CA LEU A 12 -5.74 19.70 -7.93
C LEU A 12 -4.70 18.58 -7.75
N ILE A 13 -4.48 18.13 -6.51
CA ILE A 13 -3.44 17.15 -6.19
C ILE A 13 -3.89 15.76 -6.63
N TRP A 14 -5.05 15.31 -6.17
CA TRP A 14 -5.58 13.97 -6.42
C TRP A 14 -6.27 13.86 -7.77
N GLY A 15 -7.07 14.84 -8.17
CA GLY A 15 -7.83 14.78 -9.41
C GLY A 15 -7.05 15.12 -10.68
N SER A 16 -5.88 15.78 -10.56
CA SER A 16 -5.10 16.23 -11.73
C SER A 16 -3.63 15.84 -11.67
N ILE A 17 -2.88 16.29 -10.65
CA ILE A 17 -1.42 16.17 -10.69
C ILE A 17 -0.98 14.72 -10.51
N LEU A 18 -1.43 14.03 -9.46
CA LEU A 18 -0.94 12.69 -9.13
C LEU A 18 -1.37 11.63 -10.15
N ILE A 19 -2.58 11.74 -10.69
CA ILE A 19 -3.12 10.81 -11.70
C ILE A 19 -2.23 10.76 -12.94
N TYR A 20 -1.65 11.90 -13.37
CA TYR A 20 -0.76 11.91 -14.53
C TYR A 20 0.71 11.72 -14.14
N LEU A 21 1.16 12.34 -13.03
CA LEU A 21 2.56 12.34 -12.65
C LEU A 21 3.07 10.94 -12.25
N LEU A 22 2.29 10.18 -11.46
CA LEU A 22 2.73 8.87 -10.98
C LEU A 22 2.90 7.85 -12.11
N PRO A 23 1.94 7.68 -13.04
CA PRO A 23 2.13 6.80 -14.18
C PRO A 23 3.27 7.26 -15.09
N LEU A 24 3.41 8.56 -15.35
CA LEU A 24 4.51 9.09 -16.17
C LEU A 24 5.88 8.76 -15.56
N LEU A 25 6.05 8.97 -14.25
CA LEU A 25 7.30 8.64 -13.55
C LEU A 25 7.56 7.13 -13.55
N GLY A 26 6.53 6.31 -13.31
CA GLY A 26 6.72 4.87 -13.33
C GLY A 26 7.01 4.33 -14.73
N ILE A 27 6.44 4.92 -15.80
CA ILE A 27 6.78 4.59 -17.19
C ILE A 27 8.24 4.98 -17.45
N PHE A 28 8.67 6.17 -17.03
CA PHE A 28 10.05 6.60 -17.13
C PHE A 28 11.00 5.60 -16.43
N PHE A 29 10.71 5.19 -15.20
CA PHE A 29 11.50 4.18 -14.49
C PHE A 29 11.45 2.81 -15.15
N THR A 30 10.30 2.40 -15.68
CA THR A 30 10.14 1.14 -16.41
C THR A 30 11.03 1.10 -17.64
N VAL A 31 11.00 2.14 -18.48
CA VAL A 31 11.79 2.20 -19.72
C VAL A 31 13.28 2.35 -19.41
N SER A 32 13.65 3.28 -18.53
CA SER A 32 15.04 3.55 -18.14
C SER A 32 15.71 2.31 -17.51
N SER A 33 14.95 1.55 -16.70
CA SER A 33 15.44 0.33 -16.07
C SER A 33 15.42 -0.91 -16.97
N ARG A 34 15.05 -0.78 -18.26
CA ARG A 34 14.85 -1.90 -19.18
C ARG A 34 13.88 -2.93 -18.62
N PHE A 35 12.69 -2.48 -18.24
CA PHE A 35 11.58 -3.33 -17.77
C PHE A 35 11.95 -4.19 -16.56
N VAL A 36 12.51 -3.56 -15.51
CA VAL A 36 13.00 -4.26 -14.31
C VAL A 36 11.94 -5.14 -13.64
N GLN A 37 10.68 -4.70 -13.63
CA GLN A 37 9.58 -5.44 -13.03
C GLN A 37 9.45 -6.82 -13.66
N PHE A 38 9.52 -6.95 -14.99
CA PHE A 38 9.41 -8.24 -15.67
C PHE A 38 10.70 -9.08 -15.53
N ARG A 39 11.88 -8.45 -15.54
CA ARG A 39 13.16 -9.17 -15.42
C ARG A 39 13.39 -9.80 -14.05
N TYR A 40 12.95 -9.14 -12.98
CA TYR A 40 13.23 -9.57 -11.60
C TYR A 40 12.03 -10.17 -10.87
N PHE A 41 10.82 -10.11 -11.44
CA PHE A 41 9.61 -10.69 -10.83
C PHE A 41 9.80 -12.14 -10.39
N PHE A 42 10.24 -13.01 -11.30
CA PHE A 42 10.42 -14.43 -10.98
C PHE A 42 11.65 -14.70 -10.10
N LYS A 43 12.71 -13.86 -10.20
CA LYS A 43 13.90 -13.98 -9.35
C LYS A 43 13.60 -13.69 -7.88
N MET A 44 12.63 -12.81 -7.62
CA MET A 44 12.21 -12.47 -6.26
C MET A 44 11.77 -13.71 -5.47
N PHE A 45 10.99 -14.62 -6.07
CA PHE A 45 10.52 -15.83 -5.39
C PHE A 45 11.65 -16.78 -5.01
N HIS A 46 12.69 -16.87 -5.85
CA HIS A 46 13.87 -17.67 -5.54
C HIS A 46 14.63 -17.10 -4.34
N ILE A 47 14.86 -15.78 -4.31
CA ILE A 47 15.52 -15.09 -3.19
C ILE A 47 14.69 -15.21 -1.91
N LEU A 48 13.37 -15.02 -1.97
CA LEU A 48 12.50 -15.17 -0.80
C LEU A 48 12.58 -16.57 -0.18
N LYS A 49 12.79 -17.61 -1.00
CA LYS A 49 12.93 -18.99 -0.52
C LYS A 49 14.28 -19.24 0.14
N GLU A 50 15.36 -18.65 -0.38
CA GLU A 50 16.71 -18.82 0.16
C GLU A 50 16.95 -18.00 1.44
N THR A 51 16.45 -16.76 1.50
CA THR A 51 16.66 -15.83 2.61
C THR A 51 15.51 -15.83 3.64
N ALA A 52 14.65 -16.86 3.61
CA ALA A 52 13.59 -17.04 4.61
C ALA A 52 14.17 -17.23 6.02
N HIS A 53 15.39 -17.77 6.12
CA HIS A 53 16.13 -17.99 7.36
C HIS A 53 17.45 -17.22 7.31
N ASP A 54 17.52 -16.00 7.85
CA ASP A 54 18.85 -15.37 7.99
C ASP A 54 19.00 -14.43 9.22
N LYS A 55 20.22 -14.55 9.80
CA LYS A 55 20.89 -13.92 10.96
C LYS A 55 20.09 -13.50 12.20
N GLU A 56 20.53 -14.02 13.35
CA GLU A 56 20.04 -13.68 14.70
C GLU A 56 19.90 -12.16 14.88
N GLY A 57 18.67 -11.71 15.14
CA GLY A 57 18.36 -10.33 15.51
C GLY A 57 17.85 -9.43 14.38
N HIS A 58 18.00 -9.81 13.10
CA HIS A 58 17.48 -9.05 11.96
C HIS A 58 16.09 -9.52 11.50
N ILE A 59 15.37 -8.66 10.78
CA ILE A 59 14.09 -8.99 10.15
C ILE A 59 14.40 -9.81 8.88
N SER A 60 13.80 -10.98 8.74
CA SER A 60 14.01 -11.84 7.56
C SER A 60 13.41 -11.20 6.30
N SER A 61 13.83 -11.65 5.11
CA SER A 61 13.25 -11.14 3.85
C SER A 61 11.74 -11.44 3.75
N PHE A 62 11.30 -12.58 4.29
CA PHE A 62 9.87 -12.92 4.37
C PHE A 62 9.12 -11.99 5.34
N GLN A 63 9.65 -11.74 6.54
CA GLN A 63 9.06 -10.81 7.48
C GLN A 63 8.99 -9.38 6.94
N ALA A 64 10.02 -8.94 6.21
CA ALA A 64 10.03 -7.64 5.54
C ALA A 64 8.97 -7.56 4.43
N LEU A 65 8.79 -8.63 3.65
CA LEU A 65 7.71 -8.73 2.66
C LEU A 65 6.34 -8.68 3.34
N MET A 66 6.12 -9.48 4.38
CA MET A 66 4.85 -9.52 5.11
C MET A 66 4.54 -8.18 5.77
N LEU A 67 5.52 -7.50 6.35
CA LEU A 67 5.37 -6.16 6.89
C LEU A 67 5.01 -5.15 5.79
N SER A 68 5.62 -5.25 4.62
CA SER A 68 5.30 -4.39 3.47
C SER A 68 3.90 -4.66 2.91
N ILE A 69 3.45 -5.91 2.88
CA ILE A 69 2.09 -6.29 2.47
C ILE A 69 1.08 -5.80 3.52
N ALA A 70 1.37 -5.96 4.81
CA ALA A 70 0.52 -5.48 5.91
C ALA A 70 0.18 -4.00 5.78
N GLY A 71 1.17 -3.18 5.46
CA GLY A 71 1.00 -1.73 5.32
C GLY A 71 0.24 -1.32 4.05
N ARG A 72 0.13 -2.21 3.06
CA ARG A 72 -0.50 -1.91 1.75
C ARG A 72 -1.86 -2.56 1.56
N VAL A 73 -2.21 -3.57 2.37
CA VAL A 73 -3.49 -4.27 2.31
C VAL A 73 -4.33 -3.85 3.50
N GLY A 74 -5.39 -3.09 3.24
CA GLY A 74 -6.34 -2.67 4.28
C GLY A 74 -7.75 -2.44 3.76
N GLY A 75 -8.66 -2.11 4.67
CA GLY A 75 -10.05 -1.78 4.31
C GLY A 75 -10.15 -0.61 3.33
N GLY A 76 -9.21 0.34 3.38
CA GLY A 76 -9.09 1.42 2.41
C GLY A 76 -8.93 0.94 0.96
N ASN A 77 -8.18 -0.13 0.70
CA ASN A 77 -8.03 -0.68 -0.65
C ASN A 77 -9.33 -1.28 -1.17
N ILE A 78 -10.11 -1.95 -0.30
CA ILE A 78 -11.39 -2.55 -0.68
C ILE A 78 -12.40 -1.43 -1.02
N ALA A 79 -12.50 -0.42 -0.14
CA ALA A 79 -13.35 0.73 -0.35
C ALA A 79 -12.92 1.54 -1.59
N GLY A 80 -11.63 1.73 -1.80
CA GLY A 80 -11.07 2.44 -2.95
C GLY A 80 -11.40 1.78 -4.28
N VAL A 81 -11.25 0.44 -4.38
CA VAL A 81 -11.68 -0.33 -5.55
C VAL A 81 -13.18 -0.18 -5.79
N ALA A 82 -14.00 -0.25 -4.73
CA ALA A 82 -15.46 -0.08 -4.86
C ALA A 82 -15.84 1.31 -5.38
N VAL A 83 -15.21 2.37 -4.85
CA VAL A 83 -15.39 3.75 -5.33
C VAL A 83 -14.93 3.90 -6.78
N ALA A 84 -13.79 3.33 -7.14
CA ALA A 84 -13.25 3.38 -8.50
C ALA A 84 -14.17 2.74 -9.53
N ILE A 85 -14.74 1.57 -9.20
CA ILE A 85 -15.72 0.89 -10.06
C ILE A 85 -17.02 1.69 -10.13
N THR A 86 -17.48 2.25 -9.01
CA THR A 86 -18.72 3.04 -8.95
C THR A 86 -18.62 4.33 -9.77
N LEU A 87 -17.47 5.00 -9.74
CA LEU A 87 -17.24 6.26 -10.45
C LEU A 87 -16.77 6.06 -11.90
N GLY A 88 -15.95 5.03 -12.15
CA GLY A 88 -15.27 4.80 -13.43
C GLY A 88 -15.80 3.62 -14.25
N GLY A 89 -16.74 2.83 -13.72
CA GLY A 89 -17.20 1.60 -14.36
C GLY A 89 -16.20 0.44 -14.22
N ALA A 90 -16.49 -0.70 -14.86
CA ALA A 90 -15.65 -1.89 -14.77
C ALA A 90 -14.26 -1.65 -15.40
N GLY A 91 -14.18 -0.75 -16.39
CA GLY A 91 -12.94 -0.35 -17.04
C GLY A 91 -11.89 0.26 -16.10
N ALA A 92 -12.29 0.76 -14.92
CA ALA A 92 -11.35 1.28 -13.91
C ALA A 92 -10.36 0.20 -13.45
N VAL A 93 -10.81 -1.06 -13.38
CA VAL A 93 -9.97 -2.20 -12.93
C VAL A 93 -8.77 -2.41 -13.86
N PHE A 94 -8.96 -2.24 -15.17
CA PHE A 94 -7.86 -2.33 -16.16
C PHE A 94 -6.77 -1.30 -15.87
N TRP A 95 -7.16 -0.04 -15.63
CA TRP A 95 -6.22 1.03 -15.32
C TRP A 95 -5.54 0.83 -13.97
N MET A 96 -6.24 0.30 -12.96
CA MET A 96 -5.63 -0.07 -11.69
C MET A 96 -4.54 -1.13 -11.88
N TRP A 97 -4.75 -2.14 -12.73
CA TRP A 97 -3.71 -3.12 -13.07
C TRP A 97 -2.51 -2.47 -13.78
N LEU A 98 -2.77 -1.59 -14.75
CA LEU A 98 -1.71 -0.88 -15.47
C LEU A 98 -0.87 -0.01 -14.54
N ILE A 99 -1.52 0.78 -13.68
CA ILE A 99 -0.83 1.63 -12.68
C ILE A 99 -0.07 0.77 -11.68
N ALA A 100 -0.60 -0.37 -11.25
CA ALA A 100 0.12 -1.31 -10.39
C ALA A 100 1.37 -1.88 -11.08
N LEU A 101 1.27 -2.28 -12.37
CA LEU A 101 2.40 -2.76 -13.16
C LEU A 101 3.52 -1.71 -13.27
N VAL A 102 3.13 -0.47 -13.50
CA VAL A 102 4.03 0.69 -13.60
C VAL A 102 4.62 1.04 -12.23
N GLY A 103 3.81 0.98 -11.17
CA GLY A 103 4.20 1.24 -9.78
C GLY A 103 5.22 0.23 -9.23
N MET A 104 5.25 -1.00 -9.74
CA MET A 104 6.29 -1.97 -9.38
C MET A 104 7.71 -1.46 -9.68
N ALA A 105 7.90 -0.76 -10.80
CA ALA A 105 9.20 -0.17 -11.13
C ALA A 105 9.57 0.95 -10.14
N THR A 106 8.64 1.86 -9.84
CA THR A 106 8.85 2.94 -8.87
C THR A 106 9.18 2.39 -7.48
N SER A 107 8.42 1.40 -7.00
CA SER A 107 8.68 0.78 -5.70
C SER A 107 10.04 0.08 -5.65
N PHE A 108 10.51 -0.51 -6.75
CA PHE A 108 11.84 -1.12 -6.81
C PHE A 108 12.94 -0.08 -6.57
N PHE A 109 12.87 1.08 -7.23
CA PHE A 109 13.83 2.16 -7.05
C PHE A 109 13.76 2.76 -5.64
N GLU A 110 12.56 2.98 -5.12
CA GLU A 110 12.35 3.50 -3.77
C GLU A 110 12.94 2.56 -2.71
N CYS A 111 12.65 1.26 -2.79
CA CYS A 111 13.21 0.27 -1.88
C CYS A 111 14.72 0.16 -2.02
N SER A 112 15.26 0.26 -3.24
CA SER A 112 16.72 0.23 -3.47
C SER A 112 17.43 1.43 -2.85
N LEU A 113 16.87 2.64 -3.00
CA LEU A 113 17.40 3.85 -2.36
C LEU A 113 17.29 3.75 -0.83
N ALA A 114 16.17 3.25 -0.32
CA ALA A 114 15.99 3.04 1.11
C ALA A 114 17.02 2.06 1.69
N GLN A 115 17.37 1.00 0.95
CA GLN A 115 18.42 0.05 1.35
C GLN A 115 19.83 0.64 1.24
N LEU A 116 20.10 1.45 0.21
CA LEU A 116 21.41 2.07 0.00
C LEU A 116 21.75 3.12 1.06
N TYR A 117 20.75 3.89 1.50
CA TYR A 117 20.94 5.01 2.43
C TYR A 117 20.55 4.72 3.88
N LYS A 118 20.19 3.47 4.21
CA LYS A 118 19.79 3.08 5.58
C LYS A 118 20.89 3.33 6.61
N GLU A 119 20.47 3.62 7.83
CA GLU A 119 21.35 3.78 9.00
C GLU A 119 20.96 2.79 10.07
N LYS A 120 21.95 2.38 10.86
CA LYS A 120 21.72 1.59 12.06
C LYS A 120 21.11 2.51 13.14
N ASP A 121 20.04 2.05 13.77
CA ASP A 121 19.36 2.78 14.83
C ASP A 121 20.07 2.54 16.17
N GLY A 122 21.04 3.40 16.51
CA GLY A 122 21.81 3.28 17.75
C GLY A 122 22.93 2.22 17.72
N LEU A 123 23.72 2.16 18.81
CA LEU A 123 24.94 1.35 18.90
C LEU A 123 24.66 -0.17 18.89
N ASP A 124 23.55 -0.63 19.49
CA ASP A 124 23.30 -2.05 19.80
C ASP A 124 22.06 -2.69 19.13
N SER A 125 21.32 -1.96 18.29
CA SER A 125 20.14 -2.54 17.66
C SER A 125 20.45 -3.13 16.28
N CYS A 126 20.01 -4.35 16.01
CA CYS A 126 19.95 -4.93 14.65
C CYS A 126 18.86 -4.26 13.78
N VAL A 127 18.43 -3.04 14.14
CA VAL A 127 17.35 -2.29 13.51
C VAL A 127 17.96 -1.22 12.62
N TYR A 128 17.43 -1.13 11.41
CA TYR A 128 17.83 -0.13 10.44
C TYR A 128 16.67 0.83 10.16
N ARG A 129 16.99 2.11 10.01
CA ARG A 129 16.07 3.13 9.54
C ARG A 129 16.51 3.61 8.16
N GLY A 130 15.56 3.70 7.24
CA GLY A 130 15.80 4.16 5.87
C GLY A 130 14.54 4.82 5.32
N GLY A 131 14.56 5.12 4.03
CA GLY A 131 13.42 5.72 3.33
C GLY A 131 13.67 7.15 2.87
N PRO A 132 12.61 7.88 2.47
CA PRO A 132 12.71 9.13 1.72
C PRO A 132 13.41 10.27 2.45
N ALA A 133 13.20 10.41 3.75
CA ALA A 133 13.90 11.41 4.53
C ALA A 133 15.43 11.20 4.53
N TYR A 134 15.87 9.93 4.54
CA TYR A 134 17.29 9.57 4.58
C TYR A 134 17.97 9.80 3.24
N TYR A 135 17.37 9.35 2.13
CA TYR A 135 17.96 9.60 0.82
C TYR A 135 17.85 11.08 0.40
N ALA A 136 16.82 11.83 0.82
CA ALA A 136 16.79 13.28 0.62
C ALA A 136 17.95 13.98 1.35
N THR A 137 18.23 13.55 2.59
CA THR A 137 19.32 14.13 3.38
C THR A 137 20.70 13.72 2.87
N LYS A 138 20.87 12.48 2.41
CA LYS A 138 22.19 11.92 2.05
C LYS A 138 22.50 11.97 0.56
N ALA A 139 21.55 11.58 -0.29
CA ALA A 139 21.72 11.57 -1.74
C ALA A 139 21.69 13.00 -2.29
N LEU A 140 20.68 13.79 -1.89
CA LEU A 140 20.52 15.17 -2.36
C LEU A 140 21.28 16.20 -1.50
N LYS A 141 21.81 15.80 -0.34
CA LYS A 141 22.46 16.69 0.65
C LYS A 141 21.54 17.82 1.16
N GLN A 142 20.22 17.65 1.03
CA GLN A 142 19.22 18.65 1.40
C GLN A 142 18.55 18.29 2.73
N LYS A 143 19.14 18.74 3.84
CA LYS A 143 18.62 18.46 5.20
C LYS A 143 17.19 19.00 5.41
N TRP A 144 16.89 20.18 4.87
CA TRP A 144 15.57 20.82 5.01
C TRP A 144 14.45 19.95 4.39
N LEU A 145 14.70 19.37 3.22
CA LEU A 145 13.75 18.48 2.55
C LEU A 145 13.54 17.19 3.36
N GLY A 146 14.60 16.63 3.96
CA GLY A 146 14.49 15.49 4.85
C GLY A 146 13.59 15.77 6.06
N VAL A 147 13.71 16.96 6.68
CA VAL A 147 12.87 17.37 7.82
C VAL A 147 11.41 17.51 7.40
N ILE A 148 11.13 18.16 6.27
CA ILE A 148 9.76 18.30 5.74
C ILE A 148 9.15 16.92 5.49
N ILE A 149 9.87 16.03 4.80
CA ILE A 149 9.39 14.66 4.53
C ILE A 149 9.12 13.92 5.85
N SER A 150 9.97 14.08 6.85
CA SER A 150 9.79 13.41 8.15
C SER A 150 8.53 13.89 8.87
N ILE A 151 8.27 15.21 8.86
CA ILE A 151 7.06 15.79 9.44
C ILE A 151 5.81 15.31 8.70
N LEU A 152 5.84 15.33 7.35
CA LEU A 152 4.72 14.85 6.54
C LEU A 152 4.44 13.38 6.81
N LEU A 153 5.47 12.52 6.80
CA LEU A 153 5.30 11.10 7.12
C LEU A 153 4.76 10.87 8.53
N MET A 154 5.21 11.65 9.51
CA MET A 154 4.71 11.57 10.88
C MET A 154 3.23 11.94 10.96
N ILE A 155 2.79 12.98 10.27
CA ILE A 155 1.37 13.38 10.24
C ILE A 155 0.54 12.32 9.51
N THR A 156 0.99 11.90 8.32
CA THR A 156 0.28 10.95 7.47
C THR A 156 0.15 9.59 8.13
N PHE A 157 1.27 8.94 8.50
CA PHE A 157 1.24 7.59 9.05
C PHE A 157 0.99 7.54 10.56
N GLY A 158 1.39 8.59 11.30
CA GLY A 158 1.16 8.65 12.75
C GLY A 158 -0.29 8.96 13.10
N PHE A 159 -0.94 9.87 12.37
CA PHE A 159 -2.29 10.32 12.67
C PHE A 159 -3.31 9.90 11.60
N ALA A 160 -3.16 10.40 10.37
CA ALA A 160 -4.22 10.29 9.36
C ALA A 160 -4.54 8.83 9.01
N PHE A 161 -3.51 8.02 8.74
CA PHE A 161 -3.68 6.62 8.34
C PHE A 161 -4.29 5.78 9.48
N ASN A 162 -3.82 5.96 10.72
CA ASN A 162 -4.37 5.25 11.88
C ASN A 162 -5.83 5.63 12.14
N ALA A 163 -6.18 6.91 12.00
CA ALA A 163 -7.55 7.40 12.20
C ALA A 163 -8.50 6.81 11.14
N THR A 164 -8.14 6.89 9.86
CA THR A 164 -8.97 6.35 8.76
C THR A 164 -9.12 4.84 8.86
N GLN A 165 -8.05 4.10 9.15
CA GLN A 165 -8.13 2.64 9.28
C GLN A 165 -8.98 2.21 10.48
N SER A 166 -8.82 2.87 11.64
CA SER A 166 -9.64 2.59 12.82
C SER A 166 -11.12 2.90 12.57
N PHE A 167 -11.41 3.97 11.83
CA PHE A 167 -12.78 4.33 11.43
C PHE A 167 -13.41 3.28 10.51
N ILE A 168 -12.68 2.79 9.51
CA ILE A 168 -13.19 1.74 8.60
C ILE A 168 -13.50 0.46 9.39
N ILE A 169 -12.64 0.07 10.34
CA ILE A 169 -12.86 -1.11 11.15
C ILE A 169 -14.10 -0.92 12.05
N SER A 170 -14.17 0.18 12.80
CA SER A 170 -15.28 0.40 13.74
C SER A 170 -16.64 0.48 13.06
N THR A 171 -16.73 1.19 11.94
CA THR A 171 -17.96 1.29 11.15
C THR A 171 -18.35 -0.04 10.49
N SER A 172 -17.37 -0.87 10.08
CA SER A 172 -17.66 -2.22 9.56
C SER A 172 -18.23 -3.14 10.64
N PHE A 173 -17.73 -3.05 11.88
CA PHE A 173 -18.27 -3.80 13.02
C PHE A 173 -19.67 -3.33 13.43
N GLU A 174 -19.91 -2.03 13.39
CA GLU A 174 -21.25 -1.46 13.60
C GLU A 174 -22.22 -1.97 12.55
N ALA A 175 -21.87 -1.89 11.26
CA ALA A 175 -22.74 -2.32 10.17
C ALA A 175 -23.03 -3.84 10.18
N SER A 176 -22.04 -4.66 10.54
CA SER A 176 -22.15 -6.13 10.46
C SER A 176 -22.72 -6.76 11.73
N PHE A 177 -22.42 -6.19 12.90
CA PHE A 177 -22.73 -6.80 14.20
C PHE A 177 -23.54 -5.88 15.13
N ASN A 178 -23.95 -4.69 14.66
CA ASN A 178 -24.61 -3.64 15.48
C ASN A 178 -23.82 -3.29 16.74
N LEU A 179 -22.49 -3.42 16.69
CA LEU A 179 -21.60 -3.16 17.82
C LEU A 179 -21.25 -1.66 17.85
N PRO A 180 -21.46 -0.95 18.97
CA PRO A 180 -21.19 0.49 19.03
C PRO A 180 -19.71 0.80 18.75
N THR A 181 -19.47 1.83 17.93
CA THR A 181 -18.11 2.20 17.48
C THR A 181 -17.12 2.44 18.61
N TRP A 182 -17.55 3.04 19.72
CA TRP A 182 -16.69 3.28 20.88
C TRP A 182 -16.16 1.98 21.53
N VAL A 183 -16.97 0.91 21.53
CA VAL A 183 -16.56 -0.40 22.06
C VAL A 183 -15.49 -1.02 21.17
N SER A 184 -15.73 -1.04 19.84
CA SER A 184 -14.75 -1.53 18.88
C SER A 184 -13.43 -0.74 18.92
N GLY A 185 -13.50 0.59 19.07
CA GLY A 185 -12.33 1.46 19.20
C GLY A 185 -11.52 1.19 20.47
N LEU A 186 -12.19 0.94 21.59
CA LEU A 186 -11.52 0.60 22.86
C LEU A 186 -10.80 -0.75 22.77
N ILE A 187 -11.45 -1.75 22.18
CA ILE A 187 -10.84 -3.07 21.94
C ILE A 187 -9.62 -2.94 21.02
N LEU A 188 -9.75 -2.21 19.90
CA LEU A 188 -8.63 -1.98 18.99
C LEU A 188 -7.46 -1.28 19.69
N THR A 189 -7.75 -0.24 20.47
CA THR A 189 -6.73 0.52 21.21
C THR A 189 -5.95 -0.37 22.17
N LEU A 190 -6.63 -1.27 22.90
CA LEU A 190 -5.98 -2.22 23.81
C LEU A 190 -5.08 -3.21 23.05
N ILE A 191 -5.57 -3.79 21.96
CA ILE A 191 -4.82 -4.77 21.15
C ILE A 191 -3.57 -4.10 20.52
N PHE A 192 -3.74 -2.93 19.92
CA PHE A 192 -2.62 -2.21 19.30
C PHE A 192 -1.65 -1.67 20.35
N GLY A 193 -2.11 -1.23 21.51
CA GLY A 193 -1.26 -0.83 22.62
C GLY A 193 -0.26 -1.92 23.00
N ILE A 194 -0.74 -3.13 23.28
CA ILE A 194 0.11 -4.28 23.65
C ILE A 194 1.14 -4.61 22.55
N THR A 195 0.75 -4.42 21.29
CA THR A 195 1.58 -4.72 20.13
C THR A 195 2.67 -3.66 19.93
N ILE A 196 2.31 -2.38 19.97
CA ILE A 196 3.21 -1.24 19.73
C ILE A 196 4.23 -1.08 20.85
N PHE A 197 3.81 -1.21 22.12
CA PHE A 197 4.73 -1.13 23.26
C PHE A 197 5.77 -2.27 23.28
N GLY A 198 5.57 -3.34 22.51
CA GLY A 198 6.57 -4.41 22.32
C GLY A 198 7.64 -4.12 21.25
N GLY A 199 7.57 -2.98 20.56
CA GLY A 199 8.55 -2.55 19.55
C GLY A 199 8.49 -3.30 18.21
N ILE A 200 9.39 -2.93 17.29
CA ILE A 200 9.36 -3.38 15.89
C ILE A 200 9.45 -4.90 15.73
N LYS A 201 10.18 -5.61 16.61
CA LYS A 201 10.32 -7.07 16.57
C LYS A 201 8.98 -7.77 16.85
N ARG A 202 8.16 -7.24 17.78
CA ARG A 202 6.83 -7.79 18.07
C ARG A 202 5.87 -7.50 16.93
N ILE A 203 5.91 -6.28 16.38
CA ILE A 203 5.10 -5.90 15.21
C ILE A 203 5.39 -6.83 14.02
N ALA A 204 6.68 -7.07 13.72
CA ALA A 204 7.09 -7.96 12.64
C ALA A 204 6.60 -9.39 12.85
N ARG A 205 6.77 -9.95 14.06
CA ARG A 205 6.32 -11.31 14.40
C ARG A 205 4.79 -11.47 14.31
N MET A 206 4.04 -10.47 14.75
CA MET A 206 2.57 -10.49 14.64
C MET A 206 2.13 -10.37 13.18
N SER A 207 2.77 -9.49 12.41
CA SER A 207 2.48 -9.30 10.98
C SER A 207 2.75 -10.57 10.18
N GLU A 208 3.82 -11.30 10.50
CA GLU A 208 4.17 -12.58 9.85
C GLU A 208 3.06 -13.63 9.96
N VAL A 209 2.24 -13.59 11.02
CA VAL A 209 1.13 -14.54 11.22
C VAL A 209 -0.19 -13.98 10.72
N ILE A 210 -0.52 -12.75 11.09
CA ILE A 210 -1.83 -12.15 10.80
C ILE A 210 -1.99 -11.88 9.31
N VAL A 211 -0.95 -11.38 8.64
CA VAL A 211 -1.05 -10.94 7.23
C VAL A 211 -1.31 -12.11 6.30
N PRO A 212 -0.60 -13.26 6.39
CA PRO A 212 -0.94 -14.42 5.58
C PRO A 212 -2.35 -14.94 5.82
N ILE A 213 -2.81 -15.01 7.08
CA ILE A 213 -4.16 -15.49 7.41
C ILE A 213 -5.21 -14.57 6.78
N MET A 214 -5.04 -13.25 6.92
CA MET A 214 -5.93 -12.25 6.33
C MET A 214 -5.95 -12.33 4.80
N ALA A 215 -4.78 -12.35 4.17
CA ALA A 215 -4.65 -12.38 2.72
C ALA A 215 -5.19 -13.69 2.12
N LEU A 216 -4.83 -14.83 2.69
CA LEU A 216 -5.30 -16.14 2.24
C LEU A 216 -6.81 -16.30 2.49
N GLY A 217 -7.32 -15.85 3.65
CA GLY A 217 -8.76 -15.88 3.93
C GLY A 217 -9.56 -15.07 2.92
N TYR A 218 -9.12 -13.85 2.61
CA TYR A 218 -9.73 -13.02 1.57
C TYR A 218 -9.67 -13.67 0.19
N LEU A 219 -8.49 -14.17 -0.22
CA LEU A 219 -8.31 -14.85 -1.50
C LEU A 219 -9.16 -16.12 -1.61
N LEU A 220 -9.31 -16.89 -0.53
CA LEU A 220 -10.17 -18.08 -0.50
C LEU A 220 -11.63 -17.71 -0.72
N ILE A 221 -12.14 -16.70 -0.01
CA ILE A 221 -13.52 -16.23 -0.20
C ILE A 221 -13.73 -15.74 -1.64
N ALA A 222 -12.81 -14.91 -2.15
CA ALA A 222 -12.86 -14.44 -3.53
C ALA A 222 -12.84 -15.60 -4.54
N LEU A 223 -11.99 -16.60 -4.33
CA LEU A 223 -11.89 -17.77 -5.20
C LEU A 223 -13.17 -18.62 -5.16
N VAL A 224 -13.79 -18.79 -3.99
CA VAL A 224 -15.09 -19.47 -3.87
C VAL A 224 -16.16 -18.71 -4.67
N VAL A 225 -16.23 -17.39 -4.54
CA VAL A 225 -17.19 -16.56 -5.30
C VAL A 225 -16.95 -16.67 -6.81
N ILE A 226 -15.68 -16.63 -7.25
CA ILE A 226 -15.29 -16.80 -8.65
C ILE A 226 -15.69 -18.18 -9.18
N LEU A 227 -15.44 -19.26 -8.42
CA LEU A 227 -15.80 -20.62 -8.82
C LEU A 227 -17.31 -20.82 -8.91
N LEU A 228 -18.08 -20.23 -7.99
CA LEU A 228 -19.55 -20.26 -8.04
C LEU A 228 -20.13 -19.50 -9.24
N ASN A 229 -19.41 -18.48 -9.74
CA ASN A 229 -19.84 -17.63 -10.85
C ASN A 229 -18.92 -17.74 -12.08
N ILE A 230 -18.33 -18.92 -12.30
CA ILE A 230 -17.28 -19.10 -13.31
C ILE A 230 -17.74 -18.76 -14.74
N GLN A 231 -19.03 -18.90 -15.00
CA GLN A 231 -19.66 -18.59 -16.30
C GLN A 231 -19.67 -17.08 -16.60
N GLU A 232 -19.65 -16.24 -15.57
CA GLU A 232 -19.67 -14.77 -15.72
C GLU A 232 -18.27 -14.20 -15.99
N ILE A 233 -17.20 -14.95 -15.70
CA ILE A 233 -15.81 -14.47 -15.82
C ILE A 233 -15.51 -13.93 -17.23
N PRO A 234 -15.84 -14.63 -18.33
CA PRO A 234 -15.55 -14.12 -19.67
C PRO A 234 -16.28 -12.80 -19.95
N SER A 235 -17.53 -12.68 -19.50
CA SER A 235 -18.35 -11.46 -19.63
C SER A 235 -17.74 -10.29 -18.87
N ILE A 236 -17.30 -10.52 -17.62
CA ILE A 236 -16.67 -9.51 -16.78
C ILE A 236 -15.33 -9.05 -17.39
N ILE A 237 -14.49 -9.96 -17.86
CA ILE A 237 -13.22 -9.60 -18.50
C ILE A 237 -13.48 -8.78 -19.77
N TYR A 238 -14.47 -9.17 -20.58
CA TYR A 238 -14.87 -8.40 -21.75
C TYR A 238 -15.32 -6.99 -21.36
N MET A 239 -16.18 -6.87 -20.34
CA MET A 239 -16.67 -5.59 -19.82
C MET A 239 -15.52 -4.69 -19.34
N ILE A 240 -14.56 -5.23 -18.58
CA ILE A 240 -13.37 -4.51 -18.13
C ILE A 240 -12.58 -3.95 -19.32
N ILE A 241 -12.33 -4.76 -20.35
CA ILE A 241 -11.53 -4.32 -21.50
C ILE A 241 -12.32 -3.36 -22.40
N SER A 242 -13.61 -3.62 -22.64
CA SER A 242 -14.44 -2.77 -23.49
C SER A 242 -14.66 -1.39 -22.88
N GLU A 243 -14.83 -1.32 -21.56
CA GLU A 243 -15.03 -0.07 -20.85
C GLU A 243 -13.70 0.65 -20.53
N ALA A 244 -12.55 -0.05 -20.55
CA ALA A 244 -11.26 0.54 -20.21
C ALA A 244 -10.92 1.80 -21.03
N PHE A 245 -11.36 1.88 -22.28
CA PHE A 245 -11.07 3.01 -23.17
C PHE A 245 -12.06 4.18 -23.03
N ASN A 246 -13.05 4.07 -22.14
CA ASN A 246 -13.89 5.21 -21.77
C ASN A 246 -13.08 6.20 -20.91
N PRO A 247 -13.17 7.52 -21.17
CA PRO A 247 -12.43 8.52 -20.40
C PRO A 247 -12.67 8.46 -18.89
N SER A 248 -13.90 8.16 -18.47
CA SER A 248 -14.28 8.03 -17.04
C SER A 248 -13.56 6.88 -16.34
N SER A 249 -13.26 5.80 -17.06
CA SER A 249 -12.59 4.61 -16.51
C SER A 249 -11.12 4.86 -16.20
N ALA A 250 -10.43 5.66 -17.03
CA ALA A 250 -9.04 6.06 -16.77
C ALA A 250 -8.92 6.91 -15.50
N ILE A 251 -9.83 7.87 -15.32
CA ILE A 251 -9.86 8.73 -14.13
C ILE A 251 -10.25 7.92 -12.89
N GLY A 252 -11.31 7.10 -12.97
CA GLY A 252 -11.72 6.23 -11.87
C GLY A 252 -10.65 5.23 -11.45
N GLY A 253 -9.95 4.62 -12.42
CA GLY A 253 -8.83 3.73 -12.15
C GLY A 253 -7.62 4.44 -11.55
N GLY A 254 -7.35 5.68 -11.96
CA GLY A 254 -6.35 6.55 -11.34
C GLY A 254 -6.67 6.83 -9.87
N ILE A 255 -7.90 7.25 -9.57
CA ILE A 255 -8.36 7.52 -8.19
C ILE A 255 -8.34 6.24 -7.35
N GLY A 256 -8.71 5.09 -7.91
CA GLY A 256 -8.69 3.81 -7.19
C GLY A 256 -7.29 3.27 -6.91
N ALA A 257 -6.30 3.67 -7.71
CA ALA A 257 -4.92 3.17 -7.61
C ALA A 257 -4.02 3.98 -6.65
N VAL A 258 -4.45 5.18 -6.24
CA VAL A 258 -3.73 6.08 -5.33
C VAL A 258 -4.40 6.08 -3.97
#